data_AF-J0CVX2-F1
#
_entry.id   AF-J0CVX2-F1
#
_cell.length_a   1.000
_cell.length_b   1.000
_cell.length_c   1.000
_cell.angle_alpha   90.00
_cell.angle_beta   90.00
_cell.angle_gamma   90.00
#
_symmetry.space_group_name_H-M   'P 1'
#
loop_
_entity.id
_entity.type
_entity.pdbx_description
1 polymer ?
#
loop_
_entity_poly.entity_id
_entity_poly.type
_entity_poly.pdbx_seq_one_letter_code
_entity_poly.pdbx_strand_id
1 'polypeptide(L)'
;MKFYTPDLQTVAAKDTRDIAYAVPARERTGARAGDDNAALAARFSPVFVKEGGELAGQGGTEGLHVGHLRVILELPPTLVRYLEAARIEPPGKLAFIQWYTKLGRRDADSGMFKVSRQTTLARGQGAQRVRSATVVEAVDIRRSAFLAPRLGRDTPAIPRELTSQTVLEEWECEFWVNHHSDRAMFRSLL
;
A
#
# COMPACT_ATOMS: atom_id res chain seq x y z
N MET A 1 7.02 -8.48 -3.72
CA MET A 1 8.40 -8.08 -3.37
C MET A 1 8.69 -8.42 -1.93
N LYS A 2 9.92 -8.84 -1.65
CA LYS A 2 10.43 -9.00 -0.30
C LYS A 2 11.32 -7.79 0.01
N PHE A 3 11.20 -7.23 1.20
CA PHE A 3 11.97 -6.07 1.63
C PHE A 3 12.23 -6.14 3.13
N TYR A 4 13.13 -5.29 3.60
CA TYR A 4 13.51 -5.23 5.01
C TYR A 4 12.95 -3.96 5.63
N THR A 5 12.32 -4.13 6.78
CA THR A 5 11.78 -3.09 7.63
C THR A 5 12.78 -2.87 8.77
N PRO A 6 13.37 -1.67 8.91
CA PRO A 6 14.23 -1.37 10.04
C PRO A 6 13.51 -1.62 11.37
N ASP A 7 14.14 -2.36 12.30
CA ASP A 7 13.57 -2.52 13.64
C ASP A 7 13.93 -1.29 14.50
N LEU A 8 12.90 -0.52 14.84
CA LEU A 8 13.00 0.76 15.54
C LEU A 8 13.05 0.63 17.07
N GLN A 9 13.13 -0.59 17.61
CA GLN A 9 13.13 -0.81 19.05
C GLN A 9 14.48 -0.53 19.70
N THR A 10 15.60 -0.95 19.09
CA THR A 10 16.95 -0.71 19.59
C THR A 10 17.91 -0.52 18.42
N VAL A 11 19.01 0.21 18.65
CA VAL A 11 20.08 0.43 17.64
C VAL A 11 20.69 -0.89 17.13
N ALA A 12 20.57 -1.97 17.91
CA ALA A 12 21.09 -3.31 17.59
C ALA A 12 20.00 -4.30 17.14
N ALA A 13 18.74 -3.86 17.00
CA ALA A 13 17.65 -4.75 16.60
C ALA A 13 17.82 -5.16 15.13
N LYS A 14 17.52 -6.42 14.83
CA LYS A 14 17.62 -6.94 13.46
C LYS A 14 16.43 -6.46 12.64
N ASP A 15 16.69 -6.00 11.43
CA ASP A 15 15.64 -5.68 10.47
C ASP A 15 14.69 -6.86 10.27
N THR A 16 13.40 -6.54 10.21
CA THR A 16 12.34 -7.52 10.00
C THR A 16 12.09 -7.68 8.51
N ARG A 17 11.91 -8.92 8.05
CA ARG A 17 11.59 -9.19 6.66
C ARG A 17 10.08 -9.09 6.43
N ASP A 18 9.68 -8.30 5.45
CA ASP A 18 8.29 -8.13 5.05
C ASP A 18 8.08 -8.51 3.57
N ILE A 19 6.83 -8.80 3.21
CA ILE A 19 6.42 -9.24 1.89
C ILE A 19 5.13 -8.52 1.46
N ALA A 20 5.24 -7.72 0.40
CA ALA A 20 4.09 -7.09 -0.26
C ALA A 20 3.83 -7.72 -1.64
N TYR A 21 2.56 -7.80 -2.03
CA TYR A 21 2.13 -8.39 -3.29
C TYR A 21 1.64 -7.33 -4.26
N ALA A 22 1.95 -7.51 -5.55
CA ALA A 22 1.37 -6.81 -6.68
C ALA A 22 1.23 -7.81 -7.82
N VAL A 23 0.19 -8.64 -7.73
CA VAL A 23 -0.03 -9.76 -8.63
C VAL A 23 -1.37 -9.54 -9.34
N PRO A 24 -1.38 -9.40 -10.67
CA PRO A 24 -2.64 -9.29 -11.41
C PRO A 24 -3.42 -10.60 -11.35
N ALA A 25 -4.72 -10.53 -11.69
CA ALA A 25 -5.53 -11.73 -11.86
C ALA A 25 -4.91 -12.62 -12.95
N ARG A 26 -4.94 -13.93 -12.74
CA ARG A 26 -4.35 -14.90 -13.66
C ARG A 26 -5.04 -16.24 -13.55
N GLU A 27 -4.95 -17.04 -14.60
CA GLU A 27 -5.40 -18.42 -14.54
C GLU A 27 -4.51 -19.26 -13.62
N ARG A 28 -5.15 -20.15 -12.89
CA ARG A 28 -4.50 -21.15 -12.07
C ARG A 28 -3.87 -22.19 -12.98
N THR A 29 -2.59 -22.46 -12.77
CA THR A 29 -1.86 -23.49 -13.51
C THR A 29 -2.54 -24.85 -13.31
N GLY A 30 -2.93 -25.49 -14.42
CA GLY A 30 -3.61 -26.80 -14.41
C GLY A 30 -5.12 -26.74 -14.22
N ALA A 31 -5.74 -25.55 -14.25
CA ALA A 31 -7.19 -25.42 -14.29
C ALA A 31 -7.77 -26.11 -15.53
N ARG A 32 -8.88 -26.85 -15.35
CA ARG A 32 -9.60 -27.48 -16.45
C ARG A 32 -10.65 -26.52 -16.98
N ALA A 33 -11.01 -26.66 -18.26
CA ALA A 33 -12.13 -25.93 -18.84
C ALA A 33 -13.42 -26.24 -18.03
N GLY A 34 -14.06 -25.19 -17.51
CA GLY A 34 -15.26 -25.30 -16.67
C GLY A 34 -15.00 -25.40 -15.16
N ASP A 35 -13.77 -25.22 -14.69
CA ASP A 35 -13.49 -25.06 -13.25
C ASP A 35 -13.86 -23.63 -12.83
N ASP A 36 -14.90 -23.47 -12.01
CA ASP A 36 -15.34 -22.17 -11.47
C ASP A 36 -14.24 -21.48 -10.64
N ASN A 37 -13.20 -22.21 -10.24
CA ASN A 37 -12.03 -21.71 -9.50
C ASN A 37 -10.75 -21.70 -10.37
N ALA A 38 -10.92 -21.67 -11.69
CA ALA A 38 -9.82 -21.60 -12.66
C ALA A 38 -9.07 -20.26 -12.60
N ALA A 39 -9.69 -19.19 -12.11
CA ALA A 39 -9.09 -17.86 -12.03
C ALA A 39 -8.63 -17.54 -10.60
N LEU A 40 -7.38 -17.10 -10.45
CA LEU A 40 -6.89 -16.49 -9.23
C LEU A 40 -7.15 -14.98 -9.30
N ALA A 41 -7.85 -14.46 -8.29
CA ALA A 41 -8.07 -13.03 -8.14
C ALA A 41 -6.75 -12.26 -8.03
N ALA A 42 -6.78 -11.00 -8.46
CA ALA A 42 -5.65 -10.10 -8.28
C ALA A 42 -5.36 -9.88 -6.79
N ARG A 43 -4.08 -9.72 -6.45
CA ARG A 43 -3.63 -9.49 -5.07
C ARG A 43 -2.68 -8.32 -5.01
N PHE A 44 -3.15 -7.23 -4.42
CA PHE A 44 -2.41 -6.00 -4.24
C PHE A 44 -2.35 -5.67 -2.74
N SER A 45 -1.15 -5.55 -2.20
CA SER A 45 -0.94 -5.29 -0.77
C SER A 45 -1.06 -3.81 -0.45
N PRO A 46 -1.75 -3.43 0.64
CA PRO A 46 -1.58 -2.12 1.24
C PRO A 46 -0.21 -2.07 1.94
N VAL A 47 0.48 -0.93 1.82
CA VAL A 47 1.83 -0.71 2.34
C VAL A 47 1.96 0.69 2.91
N PHE A 48 2.82 0.87 3.90
CA PHE A 48 3.30 2.18 4.31
C PHE A 48 4.48 2.58 3.46
N VAL A 49 4.36 3.74 2.86
CA VAL A 49 5.41 4.38 2.07
C VAL A 49 5.85 5.63 2.81
N LYS A 50 7.16 5.88 2.84
CA LYS A 50 7.73 7.12 3.33
C LYS A 50 7.32 8.28 2.41
N GLU A 51 6.72 9.32 2.99
CA GLU A 51 6.38 10.56 2.32
C GLU A 51 7.09 11.70 3.09
N GLY A 52 8.38 11.94 2.83
CA GLY A 52 9.17 12.98 3.51
C GLY A 52 10.65 12.66 3.72
N GLY A 53 11.30 13.41 4.62
CA GLY A 53 12.73 13.28 4.96
C GLY A 53 13.08 11.97 5.67
N GLU A 54 14.38 11.73 5.92
CA GLU A 54 14.93 10.45 6.41
C GLU A 54 14.31 9.88 7.69
N LEU A 55 13.69 10.73 8.51
CA LEU A 55 13.09 10.37 9.79
C LEU A 55 11.70 9.71 9.67
N ALA A 56 11.11 9.69 8.47
CA ALA A 56 9.80 9.10 8.23
C ALA A 56 9.73 7.64 8.70
N GLY A 57 8.77 7.36 9.58
CA GLY A 57 8.54 6.06 10.16
C GLY A 57 9.35 5.75 11.43
N GLN A 58 10.36 6.56 11.80
CA GLN A 58 11.20 6.28 12.98
C GLN A 58 10.44 6.38 14.31
N GLY A 59 9.46 7.29 14.41
CA GLY A 59 8.59 7.47 15.59
C GLY A 59 7.27 6.68 15.53
N GLY A 60 7.14 5.68 14.66
CA GLY A 60 5.88 5.00 14.42
C GLY A 60 5.29 5.38 13.07
N THR A 61 4.12 6.02 13.02
CA THR A 61 3.42 6.30 11.75
C THR A 61 3.68 7.68 11.15
N GLU A 62 4.46 8.52 11.83
CA GLU A 62 4.80 9.86 11.36
C GLU A 62 5.61 9.82 10.06
N GLY A 63 5.26 10.67 9.10
CA GLY A 63 5.89 10.70 7.77
C GLY A 63 5.59 9.48 6.89
N LEU A 64 4.66 8.60 7.31
CA LEU A 64 4.22 7.48 6.51
C LEU A 64 2.84 7.74 5.89
N HIS A 65 2.67 7.29 4.65
CA HIS A 65 1.43 7.36 3.91
C HIS A 65 1.03 5.97 3.43
N VAL A 66 -0.24 5.61 3.59
CA VAL A 66 -0.74 4.31 3.14
C VAL A 66 -0.97 4.34 1.63
N GLY A 67 -0.34 3.39 0.96
CA GLY A 67 -0.47 3.15 -0.46
C GLY A 67 -0.96 1.74 -0.77
N HIS A 68 -1.59 1.56 -1.92
CA HIS A 68 -1.95 0.27 -2.48
C HIS A 68 -0.97 -0.07 -3.60
N LEU A 69 -0.15 -1.10 -3.39
CA LEU A 69 0.90 -1.49 -4.31
C LEU A 69 0.30 -2.20 -5.53
N ARG A 70 0.37 -1.58 -6.71
CA ARG A 70 -0.23 -2.11 -7.95
C ARG A 70 0.77 -2.82 -8.86
N VAL A 71 1.94 -2.22 -9.02
CA VAL A 71 2.95 -2.70 -9.97
C VAL A 71 4.33 -2.50 -9.35
N ILE A 72 5.21 -3.45 -9.61
CA ILE A 72 6.64 -3.35 -9.30
C ILE A 72 7.36 -3.47 -10.63
N LEU A 73 8.20 -2.48 -10.94
CA LEU A 73 8.88 -2.38 -12.23
C LEU A 73 10.31 -1.91 -12.04
N GLU A 74 11.14 -2.17 -13.05
CA GLU A 74 12.51 -1.68 -13.14
C GLU A 74 12.66 -0.92 -14.44
N LEU A 75 13.55 0.06 -14.47
CA LEU A 75 13.86 0.77 -15.71
C LEU A 75 14.60 -0.18 -16.68
N PRO A 76 14.34 -0.08 -17.99
CA PRO A 76 15.10 -0.85 -18.98
C PRO A 76 16.61 -0.57 -18.86
N PRO A 77 17.50 -1.56 -19.09
CA PRO A 77 18.94 -1.37 -18.97
C PRO A 77 19.50 -0.23 -19.83
N THR A 78 18.89 0.02 -20.99
CA THR A 78 19.26 1.14 -21.87
C THR A 78 19.04 2.50 -21.22
N LEU A 79 17.95 2.66 -20.48
CA LEU A 79 17.64 3.89 -19.75
C LEU A 79 18.55 4.05 -18.53
N VAL A 80 18.84 2.96 -17.82
CA VAL A 80 19.80 2.96 -16.70
C VAL A 80 21.17 3.48 -17.15
N ARG A 81 21.70 2.95 -18.26
CA ARG A 81 22.98 3.41 -18.82
C ARG A 81 22.97 4.88 -19.24
N TYR A 82 21.83 5.39 -19.71
CA TYR A 82 21.67 6.81 -20.04
C TYR A 82 21.73 7.69 -18.79
N LEU A 83 21.07 7.29 -17.70
CA LEU A 83 21.13 8.00 -16.40
C LEU A 83 22.55 8.02 -15.84
N GLU A 84 23.22 6.87 -15.86
CA GLU A 84 24.62 6.74 -15.42
C GLU A 84 25.56 7.64 -16.23
N ALA A 85 25.40 7.68 -17.56
CA ALA A 85 26.18 8.57 -18.43
C ALA A 85 25.93 10.06 -18.12
N ALA A 86 24.71 10.40 -17.71
CA ALA A 86 24.34 11.73 -17.24
C ALA A 86 24.77 12.01 -15.78
N ARG A 87 25.47 11.08 -15.11
CA ARG A 87 25.85 11.13 -13.69
C ARG A 87 24.64 11.29 -12.75
N ILE A 88 23.50 10.75 -13.15
CA ILE A 88 22.29 10.65 -12.32
C ILE A 88 22.27 9.23 -11.77
N GLU A 89 22.16 9.09 -10.45
CA GLU A 89 22.00 7.78 -9.82
C GLU A 89 20.70 7.14 -10.32
N PRO A 90 20.75 5.96 -10.96
CA PRO A 90 19.54 5.32 -11.44
C PRO A 90 18.71 4.85 -10.25
N PRO A 91 17.38 5.06 -10.28
CA PRO A 91 16.54 4.53 -9.23
C PRO A 91 16.62 3.00 -9.25
N GLY A 92 16.46 2.39 -8.08
CA GLY A 92 16.39 0.94 -7.97
C GLY A 92 15.06 0.38 -8.53
N LYS A 93 14.48 -0.57 -7.80
CA LYS A 93 13.11 -1.02 -8.10
C LYS A 93 12.14 0.13 -7.88
N LEU A 94 11.18 0.27 -8.79
CA LEU A 94 10.10 1.25 -8.71
C LEU A 94 8.79 0.56 -8.36
N ALA A 95 7.90 1.30 -7.70
CA ALA A 95 6.59 0.85 -7.28
C ALA A 95 5.53 1.85 -7.73
N PHE A 96 4.49 1.36 -8.43
CA PHE A 96 3.30 2.14 -8.70
C PHE A 96 2.32 2.00 -7.54
N ILE A 97 2.01 3.11 -6.89
CA ILE A 97 1.19 3.17 -5.68
C ILE A 97 -0.08 3.96 -5.97
N GLN A 98 -1.23 3.41 -5.60
CA GLN A 98 -2.48 4.18 -5.47
C GLN A 98 -2.65 4.61 -4.02
N TRP A 99 -2.89 5.89 -3.78
CA TRP A 99 -2.88 6.43 -2.42
C TRP A 99 -4.22 6.30 -1.71
N TYR A 100 -4.15 6.03 -0.41
CA TYR A 100 -5.24 6.33 0.51
C TYR A 100 -5.08 7.77 1.02
N THR A 101 -6.03 8.31 1.78
CA THR A 101 -5.86 9.62 2.42
C THR A 101 -4.74 9.58 3.46
N LYS A 102 -4.12 10.73 3.73
CA LYS A 102 -3.08 10.83 4.76
C LYS A 102 -3.62 10.43 6.13
N LEU A 103 -2.75 9.89 6.98
CA LEU A 103 -3.10 9.53 8.34
C LEU A 103 -3.43 10.81 9.12
N GLY A 104 -4.69 10.93 9.54
CA GLY A 104 -5.18 12.06 10.33
C GLY A 104 -5.15 11.77 11.83
N ARG A 105 -6.13 12.33 12.54
CA ARG A 105 -6.35 12.03 13.95
C ARG A 105 -6.81 10.58 14.13
N ARG A 106 -6.31 9.93 15.18
CA ARG A 106 -6.81 8.63 15.63
C ARG A 106 -8.25 8.75 16.13
N ASP A 107 -9.00 7.70 15.91
CA ASP A 107 -10.29 7.51 16.52
C ASP A 107 -10.15 7.34 18.04
N ALA A 108 -11.03 7.99 18.80
CA ALA A 108 -10.93 8.02 20.27
C ALA A 108 -11.20 6.65 20.91
N ASP A 109 -12.12 5.87 20.33
CA ASP A 109 -12.55 4.60 20.92
C ASP A 109 -11.63 3.46 20.51
N SER A 110 -11.26 3.41 19.22
CA SER A 110 -10.43 2.31 18.69
C SER A 110 -8.93 2.59 18.67
N GLY A 111 -8.50 3.86 18.80
CA GLY A 111 -7.11 4.27 18.65
C GLY A 111 -6.55 4.12 17.23
N MET A 112 -7.37 3.68 16.26
CA MET A 112 -6.96 3.41 14.87
C MET A 112 -7.07 4.66 13.98
N PHE A 113 -6.33 4.67 12.87
CA PHE A 113 -6.47 5.71 11.85
C PHE A 113 -7.57 5.35 10.86
N LYS A 114 -8.27 6.39 10.41
CA LYS A 114 -9.28 6.33 9.35
C LYS A 114 -8.62 6.76 8.05
N VAL A 115 -8.76 5.95 7.01
CA VAL A 115 -8.32 6.31 5.66
C VAL A 115 -9.39 5.97 4.63
N SER A 116 -9.48 6.76 3.57
CA SER A 116 -10.30 6.45 2.39
C SER A 116 -9.43 6.48 1.14
N ARG A 117 -9.95 6.08 -0.03
CA ARG A 117 -9.18 6.19 -1.27
C ARG A 117 -8.95 7.66 -1.60
N GLN A 118 -7.70 8.05 -1.83
CA GLN A 118 -7.41 9.39 -2.29
C GLN A 118 -7.78 9.51 -3.76
N THR A 119 -8.57 10.51 -4.11
CA THR A 119 -8.99 10.78 -5.48
C THR A 119 -8.56 12.19 -5.92
N THR A 120 -8.28 12.33 -7.20
CA THR A 120 -7.99 13.62 -7.85
C THR A 120 -8.91 13.80 -9.06
N LEU A 121 -9.06 15.03 -9.53
CA LEU A 121 -9.81 15.31 -10.76
C LEU A 121 -8.98 14.90 -11.97
N ALA A 122 -9.56 14.12 -12.86
CA ALA A 122 -8.95 13.81 -14.16
C ALA A 122 -8.78 15.10 -14.96
N ARG A 123 -7.57 15.35 -15.47
CA ARG A 123 -7.32 16.50 -16.35
C ARG A 123 -7.99 16.25 -17.71
N GLY A 124 -8.82 17.18 -18.16
CA GLY A 124 -9.34 17.21 -19.54
C GLY A 124 -10.63 16.43 -19.82
N GLN A 125 -11.22 15.74 -18.84
CA GLN A 125 -12.54 15.10 -18.96
C GLN A 125 -13.36 15.49 -17.73
N GLY A 126 -14.53 16.10 -17.94
CA GLY A 126 -15.30 16.83 -16.93
C GLY A 126 -15.41 16.09 -15.59
N ALA A 127 -15.10 16.78 -14.49
CA ALA A 127 -15.31 16.43 -13.07
C ALA A 127 -15.17 14.95 -12.62
N GLN A 128 -14.53 14.06 -13.39
CA GLN A 128 -14.39 12.66 -13.04
C GLN A 128 -13.25 12.50 -12.03
N ARG A 129 -13.56 11.88 -10.91
CA ARG A 129 -12.57 11.54 -9.88
C ARG A 129 -11.87 10.24 -10.24
N VAL A 130 -10.54 10.25 -10.24
CA VAL A 130 -9.69 9.08 -10.44
C VAL A 130 -8.83 8.84 -9.20
N ARG A 131 -8.45 7.58 -8.95
CA ARG A 131 -7.56 7.23 -7.83
C ARG A 131 -6.23 7.96 -8.00
N SER A 132 -5.82 8.69 -6.97
CA SER A 132 -4.52 9.35 -6.93
C SER A 132 -3.43 8.28 -6.93
N ALA A 133 -2.44 8.42 -7.81
CA ALA A 133 -1.37 7.45 -7.93
C ALA A 133 -0.06 8.13 -8.28
N THR A 134 1.05 7.56 -7.80
CA THR A 134 2.41 7.99 -8.15
C THR A 134 3.33 6.77 -8.27
N VAL A 135 4.49 6.98 -8.90
CA VAL A 135 5.60 6.04 -8.88
C VAL A 135 6.57 6.49 -7.79
N VAL A 136 6.97 5.56 -6.93
CA VAL A 136 7.95 5.77 -5.86
C VAL A 136 9.07 4.75 -6.00
N GLU A 137 10.22 5.02 -5.39
CA GLU A 137 11.24 3.98 -5.25
C GLU A 137 10.77 2.94 -4.24
N ALA A 138 10.96 1.67 -4.57
CA ALA A 138 10.50 0.58 -3.73
C ALA A 138 11.27 0.51 -2.39
N VAL A 139 12.42 1.19 -2.28
CA VAL A 139 13.16 1.39 -1.03
C VAL A 139 12.41 2.29 -0.04
N ASP A 140 11.50 3.13 -0.51
CA ASP A 140 10.65 3.97 0.36
C ASP A 140 9.46 3.21 0.94
N ILE A 141 9.20 1.97 0.50
CA ILE A 141 8.23 1.08 1.12
C ILE A 141 8.81 0.57 2.43
N ARG A 142 8.18 0.92 3.55
CA ARG A 142 8.70 0.62 4.88
C ARG A 142 8.14 -0.65 5.47
N ARG A 143 6.87 -0.99 5.20
CA ARG A 143 6.17 -2.16 5.79
C ARG A 143 4.80 -2.35 5.17
N SER A 144 4.25 -3.55 5.32
CA SER A 144 2.87 -3.85 5.00
C SER A 144 1.92 -3.08 5.92
N ALA A 145 0.82 -2.58 5.36
CA ALA A 145 -0.26 -1.98 6.13
C ALA A 145 -1.43 -2.97 6.18
N PHE A 146 -2.13 -3.04 7.32
CA PHE A 146 -3.32 -3.86 7.46
C PHE A 146 -4.56 -2.97 7.47
N LEU A 147 -5.41 -3.16 6.47
CA LEU A 147 -6.65 -2.40 6.32
C LEU A 147 -7.85 -3.30 6.62
N ALA A 148 -8.75 -2.82 7.48
CA ALA A 148 -10.05 -3.44 7.73
C ALA A 148 -11.16 -2.50 7.25
N PRO A 149 -12.19 -2.96 6.52
CA PRO A 149 -13.31 -2.12 6.12
C PRO A 149 -13.95 -1.47 7.35
N ARG A 150 -14.27 -0.19 7.23
CA ARG A 150 -14.97 0.57 8.26
C ARG A 150 -16.33 0.97 7.75
N LEU A 151 -17.37 0.54 8.47
CA LEU A 151 -18.73 1.03 8.25
C LEU A 151 -18.77 2.54 8.54
N GLY A 152 -19.09 3.32 7.50
CA GLY A 152 -19.37 4.74 7.62
C GLY A 152 -20.77 4.98 8.20
N ARG A 153 -21.11 6.24 8.44
CA ARG A 153 -22.43 6.63 8.96
C ARG A 153 -23.57 6.15 8.05
N ASP A 154 -23.36 6.22 6.74
CA ASP A 154 -24.37 5.90 5.72
C ASP A 154 -24.21 4.47 5.16
N THR A 155 -23.36 3.64 5.79
CA THR A 155 -23.07 2.27 5.33
C THR A 155 -23.44 1.29 6.44
N PRO A 156 -24.69 0.76 6.44
CA PRO A 156 -25.21 -0.01 7.58
C PRO A 156 -24.59 -1.42 7.69
N ALA A 157 -24.04 -1.96 6.61
CA ALA A 157 -23.43 -3.29 6.58
C ALA A 157 -22.38 -3.38 5.46
N ILE A 158 -21.49 -4.37 5.57
CA ILE A 158 -20.58 -4.76 4.48
C ILE A 158 -21.39 -5.55 3.43
N PRO A 159 -21.38 -5.18 2.14
CA PRO A 159 -22.04 -5.95 1.08
C PRO A 159 -21.58 -7.41 1.05
N ARG A 160 -22.52 -8.31 0.78
CA ARG A 160 -22.31 -9.77 0.88
C ARG A 160 -21.43 -10.34 -0.23
N GLU A 161 -21.36 -9.63 -1.34
CA GLU A 161 -20.53 -9.93 -2.50
C GLU A 161 -19.03 -9.69 -2.23
N LEU A 162 -18.69 -8.87 -1.23
CA LEU A 162 -17.30 -8.60 -0.91
C LEU A 162 -16.67 -9.80 -0.20
N THR A 163 -15.51 -10.21 -0.73
CA THR A 163 -14.72 -11.30 -0.18
C THR A 163 -13.41 -10.74 0.38
N SER A 164 -12.65 -11.56 1.11
CA SER A 164 -11.30 -11.20 1.54
C SER A 164 -10.34 -10.88 0.39
N GLN A 165 -10.66 -11.31 -0.83
CA GLN A 165 -9.87 -11.05 -2.03
C GLN A 165 -10.28 -9.75 -2.74
N THR A 166 -11.56 -9.40 -2.72
CA THR A 166 -12.10 -8.26 -3.46
C THR A 166 -12.28 -7.01 -2.60
N VAL A 167 -12.37 -7.15 -1.29
CA VAL A 167 -12.70 -6.03 -0.39
C VAL A 167 -11.72 -4.86 -0.47
N LEU A 168 -10.42 -5.12 -0.67
CA LEU A 168 -9.43 -4.05 -0.82
C LEU A 168 -9.53 -3.31 -2.16
N GLU A 169 -10.27 -3.82 -3.13
CA GLU A 169 -10.45 -3.25 -4.46
C GLU A 169 -11.81 -2.60 -4.64
N GLU A 170 -12.86 -3.26 -4.17
CA GLU A 170 -14.27 -2.92 -4.42
C GLU A 170 -14.92 -2.15 -3.26
N TRP A 171 -14.34 -2.16 -2.07
CA TRP A 171 -14.82 -1.30 -0.99
C TRP A 171 -14.47 0.16 -1.31
N GLU A 172 -15.51 0.99 -1.42
CA GLU A 172 -15.40 2.42 -1.76
C GLU A 172 -15.54 3.34 -0.54
N CYS A 173 -15.88 2.80 0.63
CA CYS A 173 -15.97 3.57 1.87
C CYS A 173 -14.59 3.64 2.58
N GLU A 174 -14.61 3.92 3.88
CA GLU A 174 -13.41 4.11 4.69
C GLU A 174 -12.83 2.76 5.17
N PHE A 175 -11.54 2.77 5.51
CA PHE A 175 -10.84 1.67 6.15
C PHE A 175 -10.26 2.12 7.49
N TRP A 176 -10.21 1.18 8.42
CA TRP A 176 -9.35 1.24 9.59
C TRP A 176 -7.95 0.78 9.22
N VAL A 177 -6.96 1.56 9.63
CA VAL A 177 -5.56 1.16 9.60
C VAL A 177 -5.22 0.53 10.94
N ASN A 178 -5.02 -0.79 10.94
CA ASN A 178 -4.61 -1.50 12.14
C ASN A 178 -3.14 -1.21 12.42
N HIS A 179 -2.88 -0.68 13.61
CA HIS A 179 -1.54 -0.32 14.09
C HIS A 179 -1.08 -1.25 15.23
N HIS A 180 -1.85 -2.28 15.55
CA HIS A 180 -1.46 -3.37 16.46
C HIS A 180 -0.82 -4.56 15.72
N SER A 181 -0.92 -4.59 14.39
CA SER A 181 -0.40 -5.68 13.57
C SER A 181 1.13 -5.70 13.44
N ASP A 182 1.80 -4.60 13.81
CA ASP A 182 3.25 -4.47 13.76
C ASP A 182 3.78 -3.86 15.07
N ARG A 183 4.85 -4.45 15.59
CA ARG A 183 5.60 -4.05 16.78
C ARG A 183 5.99 -2.57 16.76
N ALA A 184 6.42 -2.06 15.60
CA ALA A 184 6.82 -0.66 15.46
C ALA A 184 5.60 0.29 15.35
N MET A 185 4.42 -0.22 15.00
CA MET A 185 3.18 0.56 15.06
C MET A 185 2.55 0.54 16.45
N PHE A 186 2.70 -0.54 17.22
CA PHE A 186 2.20 -0.61 18.59
C PHE A 186 2.80 0.48 19.49
N ARG A 187 4.09 0.82 19.29
CA ARG A 187 4.77 1.88 20.05
C ARG A 187 4.13 3.27 19.88
N SER A 188 3.44 3.51 18.76
CA SER A 188 2.79 4.80 18.49
C SER A 188 1.51 5.06 19.32
N LEU A 189 1.13 4.13 20.20
CA LEU A 189 0.03 4.26 21.17
C LEU A 189 0.48 4.83 22.53
N LEU A 190 1.79 4.90 22.78
CA LEU A 190 2.39 5.44 24.00
C LEU A 190 2.95 6.83 23.69
#